data_AF-A0A5P1FQQ5-F1
#
_entry.id   AF-A0A5P1FQQ5-F1
#
_cell.length_a   1.000
_cell.length_b   1.000
_cell.length_c   1.000
_cell.angle_alpha   90.00
_cell.angle_beta   90.00
_cell.angle_gamma   90.00
#
_symmetry.space_group_name_H-M   'P 1'
#
loop_
_entity.id
_entity.type
_entity.pdbx_description
1 polymer ?
#
loop_
_entity_poly.entity_id
_entity_poly.type
_entity_poly.pdbx_seq_one_letter_code
_entity_poly.pdbx_strand_id
1 'polypeptide(L)'
;MQVKVEKGLLTSGESSLIKFSIDFEVVRWLGRKHSVIVVPGSASGGPRYIRISLGGLKEADCEVAAQRLKRGQEELVRDRMG
;
A
#
# COMPACT_ATOMS: atom_id res chain seq x y z
N MET A 1 -5.15 4.43 11.70
CA MET A 1 -5.71 3.13 11.28
C MET A 1 -4.63 2.30 10.58
N GLN A 2 -4.57 0.98 10.81
CA GLN A 2 -3.59 0.07 10.17
C GLN A 2 -4.34 -0.96 9.32
N VAL A 3 -3.85 -1.24 8.11
CA VAL A 3 -4.40 -2.27 7.21
C VAL A 3 -3.31 -3.28 6.89
N LYS A 4 -3.60 -4.58 7.05
CA LYS A 4 -2.66 -5.69 6.85
C LYS A 4 -2.50 -6.00 5.36
N VAL A 5 -1.26 -6.19 4.90
CA VAL A 5 -0.91 -6.64 3.54
C VAL A 5 -0.49 -8.11 3.60
N GLU A 6 -1.14 -8.96 2.80
CA GLU A 6 -0.82 -10.40 2.71
C GLU A 6 0.01 -10.75 1.47
N LYS A 7 0.83 -11.80 1.58
CA LYS A 7 1.89 -12.15 0.63
C LYS A 7 1.33 -13.02 -0.51
N GLY A 8 1.10 -12.43 -1.68
CA GLY A 8 0.96 -13.13 -2.95
C GLY A 8 2.34 -13.25 -3.63
N LEU A 9 2.75 -14.48 -3.92
CA LEU A 9 3.92 -14.97 -4.67
C LEU A 9 4.86 -13.95 -5.38
N LEU A 10 5.84 -13.39 -4.66
CA LEU A 10 7.10 -12.92 -5.25
C LEU A 10 8.07 -14.10 -5.33
N THR A 11 8.10 -14.84 -6.44
CA THR A 11 9.14 -15.84 -6.71
C THR A 11 9.69 -15.70 -8.12
N SER A 12 10.89 -15.11 -8.24
CA SER A 12 11.83 -15.45 -9.30
C SER A 12 13.26 -15.07 -8.88
N GLY A 13 14.13 -16.06 -8.76
CA GLY A 13 15.59 -15.89 -8.93
C GLY A 13 16.37 -15.30 -7.76
N GLU A 14 17.13 -16.17 -7.08
CA GLU A 14 18.44 -15.95 -6.43
C GLU A 14 18.81 -14.56 -5.85
N SER A 15 18.89 -14.55 -4.51
CA SER A 15 20.01 -14.03 -3.68
C SER A 15 20.77 -12.80 -4.20
N SER A 16 20.32 -11.59 -3.80
CA SER A 16 21.15 -10.40 -3.47
C SER A 16 20.39 -9.07 -3.44
N LEU A 17 19.06 -9.04 -3.63
CA LEU A 17 18.27 -7.80 -3.59
C LEU A 17 17.12 -7.87 -2.57
N ILE A 18 17.41 -7.81 -1.27
CA ILE A 18 16.43 -7.16 -0.39
C ILE A 18 16.53 -5.68 -0.77
N LYS A 19 15.50 -5.07 -1.37
CA LYS A 19 15.59 -3.60 -1.47
C LYS A 19 14.37 -2.81 -1.07
N PHE A 20 13.16 -3.38 -1.15
CA PHE A 20 12.01 -2.72 -0.55
C PHE A 20 11.14 -3.72 0.19
N SER A 21 10.76 -3.36 1.41
CA SER A 21 9.73 -4.09 2.16
C SER A 21 8.43 -4.05 1.35
N ILE A 22 7.64 -5.12 1.38
CA ILE A 22 6.39 -5.26 0.61
C ILE A 22 5.43 -4.07 0.79
N ASP A 23 5.45 -3.43 1.97
CA ASP A 23 4.66 -2.23 2.23
C ASP A 23 5.12 -1.01 1.39
N PHE A 24 6.41 -0.85 1.12
CA PHE A 24 6.91 0.18 0.19
C PHE A 24 6.46 -0.06 -1.24
N GLU A 25 6.43 -1.32 -1.70
CA GLU A 25 5.98 -1.64 -3.05
C GLU A 25 4.48 -1.36 -3.22
N VAL A 26 3.67 -1.70 -2.21
CA VAL A 26 2.25 -1.36 -2.18
C VAL A 26 2.03 0.15 -2.19
N VAL A 27 2.78 0.91 -1.37
CA VAL A 27 2.71 2.39 -1.37
C VAL A 27 3.05 2.95 -2.75
N ARG A 28 4.12 2.46 -3.38
CA ARG A 28 4.55 2.90 -4.71
C ARG A 28 3.49 2.61 -5.76
N TRP A 29 2.89 1.42 -5.71
CA TRP A 29 1.85 1.01 -6.66
C TRP A 29 0.56 1.84 -6.49
N LEU A 30 0.09 2.04 -5.25
CA LEU A 30 -1.09 2.87 -4.95
C LEU A 30 -0.90 4.30 -5.44
N GLY A 31 0.28 4.89 -5.23
CA GLY A 31 0.60 6.23 -5.69
C GLY A 31 0.58 6.36 -7.22
N ARG A 32 1.14 5.36 -7.92
CA ARG A 32 1.23 5.37 -9.39
C ARG A 32 -0.09 5.09 -10.09
N LYS A 33 -0.84 4.09 -9.62
CA LYS A 33 -2.05 3.60 -10.31
C LYS A 33 -3.32 4.28 -9.83
N HIS A 34 -3.43 4.53 -8.53
CA HIS A 34 -4.66 5.01 -7.89
C HIS A 34 -4.57 6.45 -7.39
N SER A 35 -3.43 7.12 -7.59
CA SER A 35 -3.20 8.51 -7.17
C SER A 35 -3.57 8.74 -5.69
N VAL A 36 -3.19 7.80 -4.83
CA VAL A 36 -3.34 7.87 -3.38
C VAL A 36 -2.03 7.48 -2.72
N ILE A 37 -1.54 8.31 -1.80
CA ILE A 37 -0.30 8.07 -1.07
C ILE A 37 -0.64 7.71 0.37
N VAL A 38 -0.09 6.60 0.83
CA VAL A 38 -0.16 6.13 2.22
C VAL A 38 1.26 5.95 2.76
N VAL A 39 1.40 5.81 4.07
CA VAL A 39 2.71 5.63 4.70
C VAL A 39 3.01 4.13 4.82
N PRO A 40 4.20 3.65 4.44
CA PRO A 40 4.58 2.26 4.65
C PRO A 40 4.66 1.98 6.16
N GLY A 41 4.05 0.89 6.60
CA GLY A 41 3.97 0.56 8.03
C GLY A 41 5.33 0.29 8.65
N SER A 42 6.27 -0.30 7.90
CA SER A 42 7.67 -0.50 8.31
C SER A 42 8.36 0.80 8.77
N ALA A 43 8.02 1.96 8.20
CA ALA A 43 8.54 3.26 8.64
C ALA A 43 8.06 3.69 10.05
N SER A 44 7.19 2.91 10.69
CA SER A 44 6.69 3.18 12.03
C SER A 44 6.48 1.92 12.88
N GLY A 45 7.29 0.89 12.62
CA GLY A 45 7.32 -0.33 13.43
C GLY A 45 6.23 -1.36 13.10
N GLY A 46 5.45 -1.16 12.03
CA GLY A 46 4.39 -2.08 11.59
C GLY A 46 4.67 -2.69 10.21
N PRO A 47 5.69 -3.55 10.04
CA PRO A 47 6.03 -4.13 8.74
C PRO A 47 4.87 -4.95 8.16
N ARG A 48 4.66 -4.84 6.84
CA ARG A 48 3.53 -5.46 6.11
C ARG A 48 2.17 -4.83 6.43
N TYR A 49 2.16 -3.62 6.98
CA TYR A 49 0.96 -2.81 7.08
C TYR A 49 1.13 -1.53 6.26
N ILE A 50 0.03 -0.88 5.93
CA ILE A 50 0.04 0.53 5.53
C ILE A 50 -0.61 1.38 6.63
N ARG A 51 -0.15 2.62 6.76
CA ARG A 51 -0.73 3.63 7.65
C ARG A 51 -1.41 4.72 6.86
N ILE A 52 -2.61 5.04 7.31
CA ILE A 52 -3.44 6.10 6.75
C ILE A 52 -3.42 7.27 7.73
N SER A 53 -3.07 8.45 7.23
CA SER A 53 -3.24 9.72 7.91
C SER A 53 -4.24 10.55 7.12
N LEU A 54 -5.24 11.10 7.82
CA LEU A 54 -6.20 12.06 7.26
C LEU A 54 -5.85 13.50 7.66
N GLY A 55 -4.76 13.69 8.41
CA GLY A 55 -4.36 14.99 8.92
C GLY A 55 -4.10 15.98 7.78
N GLY A 56 -4.76 17.13 7.82
CA GLY A 56 -4.60 18.21 6.85
C GLY A 56 -5.48 18.11 5.59
N LEU A 57 -6.29 17.06 5.44
CA LEU A 57 -7.26 16.94 4.35
C LEU A 57 -8.64 17.47 4.76
N LYS A 58 -9.33 18.12 3.81
CA LYS A 58 -10.76 18.42 3.97
C LYS A 58 -11.57 17.13 3.82
N GLU A 59 -12.75 17.08 4.43
CA GLU A 59 -13.61 15.89 4.40
C GLU A 59 -13.90 15.39 2.98
N ALA A 60 -14.20 16.28 2.04
CA ALA A 60 -14.42 15.91 0.64
C ALA A 60 -13.18 15.26 -0.01
N ASP A 61 -11.98 15.74 0.32
CA ASP A 61 -10.73 15.17 -0.19
C ASP A 61 -10.43 13.81 0.48
N CYS A 62 -10.78 13.66 1.76
CA CYS A 62 -10.72 12.38 2.48
C CYS A 62 -11.61 11.33 1.82
N GLU A 63 -12.85 11.68 1.46
CA GLU A 63 -13.78 10.77 0.80
C GLU A 63 -13.22 10.28 -0.56
N VAL A 64 -12.73 11.22 -1.38
CA VAL A 64 -12.10 10.86 -2.67
C VAL A 64 -10.87 9.97 -2.47
N ALA A 65 -10.01 10.28 -1.49
CA ALA A 65 -8.83 9.47 -1.18
C ALA A 65 -9.22 8.07 -0.65
N ALA A 66 -10.26 7.97 0.18
CA ALA A 66 -10.76 6.71 0.71
C ALA A 66 -11.32 5.82 -0.41
N GLN A 67 -12.07 6.40 -1.36
CA GLN A 67 -12.59 5.66 -2.51
C GLN A 67 -11.47 5.14 -3.42
N ARG A 68 -10.45 5.95 -3.69
CA ARG A 68 -9.25 5.53 -4.45
C ARG A 68 -8.52 4.39 -3.74
N LEU A 69 -8.32 4.52 -2.43
CA LEU A 69 -7.68 3.49 -1.63
C LEU A 69 -8.49 2.19 -1.63
N LYS A 70 -9.82 2.25 -1.51
CA LYS A 70 -10.71 1.10 -1.57
C LYS A 70 -10.55 0.35 -2.89
N ARG A 71 -10.62 1.05 -4.03
CA ARG A 71 -10.42 0.45 -5.37
C ARG A 71 -9.04 -0.20 -5.48
N GLY A 72 -7.99 0.49 -5.03
CA GLY A 72 -6.65 -0.07 -4.99
C GLY A 72 -6.54 -1.36 -4.19
N GLN A 73 -7.18 -1.43 -3.01
CA GLN A 73 -7.20 -2.65 -2.19
C GLN A 73 -7.96 -3.79 -2.86
N GLU A 74 -9.12 -3.52 -3.46
CA GLU A 74 -9.91 -4.52 -4.17
C GLU A 74 -9.14 -5.12 -5.35
N GLU A 75 -8.37 -4.30 -6.07
CA GLU A 75 -7.47 -4.77 -7.14
C GLU A 75 -6.30 -5.60 -6.59
N LEU A 76 -5.66 -5.16 -5.49
CA LEU A 76 -4.58 -5.92 -4.87
C LEU A 76 -5.02 -7.33 -4.43
N VAL A 77 -6.23 -7.46 -3.88
CA VAL A 77 -6.79 -8.75 -3.46
C VAL A 77 -7.10 -9.63 -4.66
N ARG A 78 -7.65 -9.04 -5.72
CA ARG A 78 -8.07 -9.76 -6.94
C ARG A 78 -6.87 -10.24 -7.76
N ASP A 79 -5.92 -9.35 -8.01
CA ASP A 79 -4.82 -9.58 -8.93
C ASP A 79 -3.56 -10.11 -8.21
N ARG A 80 -3.60 -10.20 -6.88
CA ARG A 80 -2.49 -10.62 -5.99
C ARG A 80 -1.14 -9.98 -6.30
N MET A 81 -1.06 -8.77 -6.89
CA MET A 81 0.20 -8.22 -7.44
C MET A 81 0.95 -9.31 -8.24
N GLY A 82 0.53 -9.54 -9.49
CA GLY A 82 1.22 -10.42 -10.43
C GLY A 82 2.71 -10.08 -10.62
#